data_AF-A0A3S0BK72-F1
#
_entry.id   AF-A0A3S0BK72-F1
#
_cell.length_a   1.000
_cell.length_b   1.000
_cell.length_c   1.000
_cell.angle_alpha   90.00
_cell.angle_beta   90.00
_cell.angle_gamma   90.00
#
_symmetry.space_group_name_H-M   'P 1'
#
loop_
_entity.id
_entity.type
_entity.pdbx_description
1 polymer ?
#
loop_
_entity_poly.entity_id
_entity_poly.type
_entity_poly.pdbx_seq_one_letter_code
_entity_poly.pdbx_strand_id
1 'polypeptide(L)'
;METTNTPPLTQPYSSTIDIAIKDSIKESNSKLYGIVVDRFVKQEVDRRADLLYNFIAALAAFKKSVINKVSKPDITTYSPEGVATPSFSAAAFQAKEKAFEKLNKAENALEKALTNGDNQSYQTIESLTKELSPSQGQEKPKDKEPEVK
;
A
#
# COMPACT_ATOMS: atom_id res chain seq x y z
N MET A 1 -7.74 -3.67 53.50
CA MET A 1 -7.81 -2.67 52.42
C MET A 1 -7.00 -3.23 51.26
N GLU A 2 -7.68 -3.71 50.23
CA GLU A 2 -7.08 -4.32 49.04
C GLU A 2 -6.57 -3.23 48.11
N THR A 3 -5.30 -3.33 47.67
CA THR A 3 -4.78 -2.54 46.56
C THR A 3 -4.62 -3.47 45.36
N THR A 4 -5.56 -3.41 44.41
CA THR A 4 -5.49 -4.11 43.13
C THR A 4 -4.45 -3.43 42.24
N ASN A 5 -3.26 -4.01 42.16
CA ASN A 5 -2.23 -3.57 41.24
C ASN A 5 -2.42 -4.33 39.92
N THR A 6 -3.10 -3.71 38.95
CA THR A 6 -3.26 -4.25 37.60
C THR A 6 -2.10 -3.73 36.75
N PRO A 7 -1.16 -4.58 36.28
CA PRO A 7 -0.07 -4.09 35.44
C PRO A 7 -0.57 -3.72 34.04
N PRO A 8 0.02 -2.69 33.40
CA PRO A 8 -0.47 -2.15 32.14
C PRO A 8 -0.16 -3.07 30.95
N LEU A 9 -1.18 -3.27 30.10
CA LEU A 9 -1.09 -3.97 28.82
C LEU A 9 -0.41 -3.10 27.77
N THR A 10 0.91 -3.21 27.65
CA THR A 10 1.62 -2.87 26.41
C THR A 10 2.94 -3.62 26.35
N GLN A 11 2.94 -4.83 25.79
CA GLN A 11 4.13 -5.37 25.14
C GLN A 11 3.73 -6.09 23.84
N PRO A 12 4.53 -5.93 22.76
CA PRO A 12 4.26 -6.57 21.48
C PRO A 12 4.30 -8.09 21.66
N TYR A 13 3.30 -8.79 21.14
CA TYR A 13 3.25 -10.26 21.15
C TYR A 13 4.51 -10.80 20.47
N SER A 14 5.43 -11.28 21.30
CA SER A 14 6.72 -11.84 20.92
C SER A 14 6.49 -13.21 20.28
N SER A 15 7.14 -13.46 19.15
CA SER A 15 7.15 -14.73 18.38
C SER A 15 7.50 -15.99 19.22
N THR A 16 7.92 -15.80 20.47
CA THR A 16 8.18 -16.85 21.45
C THR A 16 6.91 -17.42 22.10
N ILE A 17 5.83 -16.63 22.23
CA ILE A 17 4.55 -17.13 22.77
C ILE A 17 3.93 -18.15 21.79
N ASP A 18 4.04 -17.91 20.49
CA ASP A 18 3.52 -18.83 19.45
C ASP A 18 4.28 -20.16 19.42
N ILE A 19 5.57 -20.17 19.72
CA ILE A 19 6.39 -21.39 19.78
C ILE A 19 6.05 -22.19 21.05
N ALA A 20 5.94 -21.53 22.21
CA ALA A 20 5.64 -22.19 23.48
C ALA A 20 4.24 -22.81 23.52
N ILE A 21 3.23 -22.14 22.93
CA ILE A 21 1.87 -22.68 22.81
C ILE A 21 1.87 -23.89 21.86
N LYS A 22 2.61 -23.81 20.75
CA LYS A 22 2.70 -24.88 19.76
C LYS A 22 3.34 -26.15 20.33
N ASP A 23 4.40 -26.02 21.13
CA ASP A 23 5.09 -27.16 21.74
C ASP A 23 4.23 -27.82 22.84
N SER A 24 3.54 -27.03 23.68
CA SER A 24 2.66 -27.55 24.73
C SER A 24 1.44 -28.31 24.19
N ILE A 25 0.86 -27.89 23.06
CA ILE A 25 -0.27 -28.59 22.42
C ILE A 25 0.17 -29.90 21.77
N LYS A 26 1.41 -29.94 21.24
CA LYS A 26 1.99 -31.13 20.60
C LYS A 26 2.19 -32.28 21.59
N GLU A 27 2.55 -31.97 22.82
CA GLU A 27 2.67 -32.93 23.93
C GLU A 27 1.32 -33.41 24.49
N SER A 28 0.26 -32.63 24.31
CA SER A 28 -1.03 -32.85 25.00
C SER A 28 -2.09 -33.57 24.16
N ASN A 29 -2.20 -33.30 22.85
CA ASN A 29 -3.17 -33.96 21.95
C ASN A 29 -2.90 -33.64 20.46
N SER A 30 -2.44 -34.63 19.68
CA SER A 30 -2.10 -34.44 18.26
C SER A 30 -3.26 -33.97 17.38
N LYS A 31 -4.52 -34.28 17.74
CA LYS A 31 -5.71 -33.76 17.03
C LYS A 31 -5.93 -32.27 17.29
N LEU A 32 -5.74 -31.82 18.54
CA LEU A 32 -5.84 -30.38 18.86
C LEU A 32 -4.72 -29.58 18.20
N TYR A 33 -3.52 -30.14 18.13
CA TYR A 33 -2.39 -29.54 17.41
C TYR A 33 -2.72 -29.30 15.94
N GLY A 34 -3.28 -30.31 15.24
CA GLY A 34 -3.71 -30.16 13.85
C GLY A 34 -4.73 -29.05 13.66
N ILE A 35 -5.80 -29.03 14.49
CA ILE A 35 -6.85 -28.00 14.43
C ILE A 35 -6.28 -26.58 14.62
N VAL A 36 -5.36 -26.41 15.56
CA VAL A 36 -4.76 -25.09 15.84
C VAL A 36 -3.87 -24.65 14.69
N VAL A 37 -3.01 -25.53 14.17
CA VAL A 37 -2.17 -25.23 12.99
C VAL A 37 -3.04 -24.88 11.79
N ASP A 38 -4.08 -25.67 11.49
CA ASP A 38 -4.98 -25.43 10.36
C ASP A 38 -5.68 -24.08 10.47
N ARG A 39 -6.11 -23.69 11.69
CA ARG A 39 -6.70 -22.37 11.94
C ARG A 39 -5.71 -21.24 11.64
N PHE A 40 -4.48 -21.33 12.11
CA PHE A 40 -3.46 -20.30 11.86
C PHE A 40 -3.07 -20.21 10.38
N VAL A 41 -2.92 -21.36 9.72
CA VAL A 41 -2.65 -21.40 8.27
C VAL A 41 -3.78 -20.74 7.51
N LYS A 42 -5.04 -21.09 7.81
CA LYS A 42 -6.21 -20.48 7.17
C LYS A 42 -6.23 -18.96 7.38
N GLN A 43 -6.03 -18.50 8.61
CA GLN A 43 -6.02 -17.07 8.93
C GLN A 43 -4.92 -16.31 8.16
N GLU A 44 -3.73 -16.88 8.04
CA GLU A 44 -2.63 -16.25 7.30
C GLU A 44 -2.87 -16.25 5.78
N VAL A 45 -3.47 -17.32 5.23
CA VAL A 45 -3.86 -17.38 3.81
C VAL A 45 -4.93 -16.32 3.52
N ASP A 46 -5.98 -16.25 4.34
CA ASP A 46 -7.07 -15.28 4.19
C ASP A 46 -6.50 -13.85 4.25
N ARG A 47 -5.64 -13.55 5.24
CA ARG A 47 -4.96 -12.25 5.36
C ARG A 47 -4.14 -11.88 4.13
N ARG A 48 -3.36 -12.82 3.58
CA ARG A 48 -2.53 -12.60 2.38
C ARG A 48 -3.38 -12.38 1.13
N ALA A 49 -4.47 -13.14 0.99
CA ALA A 49 -5.41 -12.98 -0.10
C ALA A 49 -6.05 -11.58 -0.08
N ASP A 50 -6.52 -11.12 1.08
CA ASP A 50 -7.09 -9.78 1.25
C ASP A 50 -6.06 -8.68 0.92
N LEU A 51 -4.81 -8.86 1.34
CA LEU A 51 -3.73 -7.92 1.06
C LEU A 51 -3.48 -7.78 -0.45
N LEU A 52 -3.38 -8.91 -1.15
CA LEU A 52 -3.17 -8.92 -2.61
C LEU A 52 -4.36 -8.32 -3.34
N TYR A 53 -5.58 -8.65 -2.92
CA TYR A 53 -6.80 -8.10 -3.49
C TYR A 53 -6.82 -6.57 -3.39
N ASN A 54 -6.58 -6.03 -2.18
CA ASN A 54 -6.54 -4.60 -1.93
C ASN A 54 -5.42 -3.91 -2.72
N PHE A 55 -4.25 -4.55 -2.83
CA PHE A 55 -3.14 -4.02 -3.60
C PHE A 55 -3.45 -3.97 -5.10
N ILE A 56 -4.02 -5.03 -5.67
CA ILE A 56 -4.43 -5.06 -7.08
C ILE A 56 -5.45 -3.95 -7.36
N ALA A 57 -6.42 -3.75 -6.45
CA ALA A 57 -7.39 -2.67 -6.56
C ALA A 57 -6.71 -1.28 -6.52
N ALA A 58 -5.79 -1.06 -5.59
CA ALA A 58 -5.03 0.19 -5.48
C ALA A 58 -4.16 0.46 -6.71
N LEU A 59 -3.49 -0.58 -7.22
CA LEU A 59 -2.67 -0.51 -8.43
C LEU A 59 -3.50 -0.15 -9.66
N ALA A 60 -4.67 -0.77 -9.83
CA ALA A 60 -5.58 -0.45 -10.92
C ALA A 60 -6.07 1.01 -10.85
N ALA A 61 -6.43 1.48 -9.66
CA ALA A 61 -6.82 2.88 -9.44
C ALA A 61 -5.67 3.85 -9.75
N PHE A 62 -4.46 3.55 -9.28
CA PHE A 62 -3.28 4.35 -9.55
C PHE A 62 -2.96 4.41 -11.05
N LYS A 63 -2.96 3.27 -11.75
CA LYS A 63 -2.73 3.18 -13.19
C LYS A 63 -3.71 4.06 -13.98
N LYS A 64 -4.99 4.03 -13.60
CA LYS A 64 -6.02 4.92 -14.18
C LYS A 64 -5.71 6.39 -13.91
N SER A 65 -5.24 6.73 -12.71
CA SER A 65 -4.80 8.10 -12.36
C SER A 65 -3.60 8.56 -13.19
N VAL A 66 -2.59 7.70 -13.39
CA VAL A 66 -1.41 8.00 -14.22
C VAL A 66 -1.85 8.32 -15.65
N ILE A 67 -2.69 7.48 -16.24
CA ILE A 67 -3.24 7.71 -17.59
C ILE A 67 -3.99 9.05 -17.65
N ASN A 68 -4.81 9.36 -16.67
CA ASN A 68 -5.67 10.55 -16.73
C ASN A 68 -4.97 11.88 -16.40
N LYS A 69 -3.98 11.88 -15.49
CA LYS A 69 -3.40 13.11 -14.92
C LYS A 69 -2.06 13.50 -15.51
N VAL A 70 -1.15 12.55 -15.71
CA VAL A 70 0.24 12.83 -16.17
C VAL A 70 0.43 12.60 -17.67
N SER A 71 -0.64 12.20 -18.38
CA SER A 71 -0.61 12.01 -19.84
C SER A 71 -1.20 13.20 -20.62
N LYS A 72 -1.69 14.24 -19.93
CA LYS A 72 -2.23 15.44 -20.56
C LYS A 72 -1.18 16.55 -20.61
N PRO A 73 -0.94 17.15 -21.79
CA PRO A 73 -0.10 18.35 -21.92
C PRO A 73 -0.65 19.50 -21.05
N ASP A 74 0.24 20.23 -20.39
CA ASP A 74 -0.08 21.36 -19.50
C ASP A 74 0.31 22.71 -20.11
N ILE A 75 1.07 22.70 -21.21
CA ILE A 75 1.47 23.90 -21.95
C ILE A 75 0.85 23.85 -23.35
N THR A 76 0.42 25.01 -23.86
CA THR A 76 0.16 25.21 -25.28
C THR A 76 1.15 26.22 -25.82
N THR A 77 1.92 25.84 -26.84
CA THR A 77 2.83 26.73 -27.56
C THR A 77 2.20 27.16 -28.89
N TYR A 78 2.56 28.32 -29.40
CA TYR A 78 2.05 28.83 -30.68
C TYR A 78 3.21 28.99 -31.66
N SER A 79 3.03 28.49 -32.88
CA SER A 79 3.97 28.77 -33.97
C SER A 79 3.84 30.23 -34.45
N PRO A 80 4.82 30.75 -35.20
CA PRO A 80 4.73 32.08 -35.82
C PRO A 80 3.48 32.28 -36.69
N GLU A 81 2.93 31.19 -37.25
CA GLU A 81 1.71 31.13 -38.06
C GLU A 81 0.43 31.02 -37.21
N GLY A 82 0.54 31.05 -35.88
CA GLY A 82 -0.59 30.98 -34.95
C GLY A 82 -1.09 29.56 -34.66
N VAL A 83 -0.36 28.51 -35.05
CA VAL A 83 -0.78 27.12 -34.81
C VAL A 83 -0.50 26.71 -33.36
N ALA A 84 -1.55 26.33 -32.63
CA ALA A 84 -1.45 25.83 -31.26
C ALA A 84 -0.90 24.39 -31.23
N THR A 85 0.20 24.17 -30.52
CA THR A 85 0.81 22.85 -30.32
C THR A 85 0.84 22.52 -28.81
N PRO A 86 0.25 21.40 -28.38
CA PRO A 86 0.30 20.99 -26.98
C PRO A 86 1.70 20.45 -26.62
N SER A 87 2.22 20.83 -25.45
CA SER A 87 3.53 20.41 -24.94
C SER A 87 3.50 20.17 -23.42
N PHE A 88 4.51 19.48 -22.89
CA PHE A 88 4.67 19.22 -21.46
C PHE A 88 5.69 20.16 -20.84
N SER A 89 5.40 20.72 -19.67
CA SER A 89 6.39 21.38 -18.83
C SER A 89 7.42 20.37 -18.29
N ALA A 90 8.59 20.87 -17.90
CA ALA A 90 9.58 20.05 -17.20
C ALA A 90 9.01 19.42 -15.91
N ALA A 91 8.14 20.14 -15.19
CA ALA A 91 7.48 19.63 -14.00
C ALA A 91 6.50 18.48 -14.33
N ALA A 92 5.72 18.62 -15.41
CA ALA A 92 4.83 17.56 -15.87
C ALA A 92 5.60 16.32 -16.34
N PHE A 93 6.74 16.50 -17.02
CA PHE A 93 7.62 15.41 -17.43
C PHE A 93 8.19 14.65 -16.21
N GLN A 94 8.73 15.36 -15.21
CA GLN A 94 9.24 14.74 -13.99
C GLN A 94 8.14 14.04 -13.17
N ALA A 95 6.95 14.64 -13.10
CA ALA A 95 5.81 14.02 -12.43
C ALA A 95 5.39 12.71 -13.13
N LYS A 96 5.41 12.71 -14.46
CA LYS A 96 5.15 11.53 -15.28
C LYS A 96 6.18 10.43 -15.02
N GLU A 97 7.48 10.76 -15.07
CA GLU A 97 8.58 9.83 -14.81
C GLU A 97 8.44 9.16 -13.42
N LYS A 98 8.28 9.97 -12.36
CA LYS A 98 8.07 9.46 -10.99
C LYS A 98 6.82 8.57 -10.87
N ALA A 99 5.76 8.89 -11.60
CA ALA A 99 4.55 8.09 -11.60
C ALA A 99 4.76 6.73 -12.26
N PHE A 100 5.51 6.66 -13.37
CA PHE A 100 5.88 5.40 -14.02
C PHE A 100 6.85 4.58 -13.19
N GLU A 101 7.84 5.20 -12.53
CA GLU A 101 8.72 4.50 -11.59
C GLU A 101 7.94 3.84 -10.46
N LYS A 102 6.98 4.56 -9.86
CA LYS A 102 6.09 4.00 -8.83
C LYS A 102 5.25 2.84 -9.37
N LEU A 103 4.71 2.98 -10.58
CA LEU A 103 3.93 1.91 -11.22
C LEU A 103 4.78 0.65 -11.42
N ASN A 104 5.97 0.79 -11.99
CA ASN A 104 6.90 -0.34 -12.20
C ASN A 104 7.31 -0.99 -10.87
N LYS A 105 7.61 -0.18 -9.84
CA LYS A 105 7.92 -0.71 -8.50
C LYS A 105 6.77 -1.54 -7.93
N ALA A 106 5.53 -1.07 -8.11
CA ALA A 106 4.34 -1.76 -7.64
C ALA A 106 4.05 -3.05 -8.42
N GLU A 107 4.17 -3.02 -9.75
CA GLU A 107 4.00 -4.21 -10.61
C GLU A 107 5.06 -5.29 -10.26
N ASN A 108 6.33 -4.89 -10.09
CA ASN A 108 7.40 -5.79 -9.67
C ASN A 108 7.18 -6.37 -8.26
N ALA A 109 6.62 -5.59 -7.33
CA ALA A 109 6.30 -6.07 -5.99
C ALA A 109 5.20 -7.14 -6.04
N LEU A 110 4.18 -6.95 -6.89
CA LEU A 110 3.13 -7.95 -7.11
C LEU A 110 3.70 -9.25 -7.65
N GLU A 111 4.54 -9.17 -8.68
CA GLU A 111 5.18 -10.33 -9.28
C GLU A 111 6.00 -11.11 -8.25
N LYS A 112 6.78 -10.42 -7.41
CA LYS A 112 7.54 -11.05 -6.31
C LYS A 112 6.64 -11.71 -5.28
N ALA A 113 5.56 -11.05 -4.88
CA ALA A 113 4.61 -11.63 -3.92
C ALA A 113 3.92 -12.89 -4.45
N LEU A 114 3.59 -12.91 -5.75
CA LEU A 114 2.99 -14.06 -6.42
C LEU A 114 3.99 -15.20 -6.65
N THR A 115 5.26 -14.89 -6.92
CA THR A 115 6.30 -15.89 -7.23
C THR A 115 6.90 -16.50 -5.97
N ASN A 116 7.30 -15.66 -5.01
CA ASN A 116 8.06 -16.11 -3.84
C ASN A 116 7.15 -16.45 -2.65
N GLY A 117 5.99 -15.79 -2.55
CA GLY A 117 5.06 -15.99 -1.43
C GLY A 117 5.66 -15.74 -0.04
N ASP A 118 6.81 -15.06 0.05
CA ASP A 118 7.52 -14.80 1.29
C ASP A 118 6.90 -13.62 2.06
N ASN A 119 7.09 -13.62 3.39
CA ASN A 119 6.48 -12.59 4.23
C ASN A 119 6.99 -11.18 3.89
N GLN A 120 8.23 -11.07 3.41
CA GLN A 120 8.84 -9.79 3.05
C GLN A 120 8.19 -9.16 1.81
N SER A 121 7.79 -9.98 0.82
CA SER A 121 7.00 -9.49 -0.31
C SER A 121 5.64 -8.97 0.15
N TYR A 122 4.96 -9.66 1.07
CA TYR A 122 3.68 -9.17 1.63
C TYR A 122 3.83 -7.89 2.45
N GLN A 123 4.91 -7.72 3.22
CA GLN A 123 5.19 -6.44 3.92
C GLN A 123 5.44 -5.29 2.94
N THR A 124 6.12 -5.58 1.83
CA THR A 124 6.35 -4.61 0.75
C THR A 124 5.02 -4.23 0.09
N ILE A 125 4.16 -5.21 -0.23
CA ILE A 125 2.82 -4.99 -0.77
C ILE A 125 1.98 -4.13 0.19
N GLU A 126 2.00 -4.41 1.48
CA GLU A 126 1.25 -3.64 2.47
C GLU A 126 1.68 -2.17 2.47
N SER A 127 2.98 -1.92 2.48
CA SER A 127 3.54 -0.56 2.46
C SER A 127 3.16 0.18 1.17
N LEU A 128 3.32 -0.48 0.02
CA LEU A 128 2.97 0.10 -1.27
C LEU A 128 1.46 0.30 -1.43
N THR A 129 0.61 -0.54 -0.84
CA THR A 129 -0.84 -0.34 -0.84
C THR A 129 -1.20 1.02 -0.22
N LYS A 130 -0.54 1.38 0.88
CA LYS A 130 -0.73 2.67 1.57
C LYS A 130 -0.23 3.85 0.71
N GLU A 131 0.87 3.66 -0.02
CA GLU A 131 1.42 4.69 -0.94
C GLU A 131 0.59 4.89 -2.21
N LEU A 132 0.00 3.82 -2.76
CA LEU A 132 -0.82 3.84 -3.98
C LEU A 132 -2.25 4.30 -3.72
N SER A 133 -2.73 4.10 -2.49
CA SER A 133 -4.01 4.66 -2.06
C SER A 133 -3.92 6.18 -2.13
N PRO A 134 -4.85 6.87 -2.82
CA PRO A 134 -4.85 8.31 -2.83
C PRO A 134 -4.98 8.80 -1.39
N SER A 135 -3.93 9.46 -0.87
CA SER A 135 -4.01 10.22 0.36
C SER A 135 -5.27 11.08 0.25
N GLN A 136 -6.22 10.92 1.18
CA GLN A 136 -7.26 11.91 1.41
C GLN A 136 -6.58 13.17 1.96
N GLY A 137 -5.92 13.88 1.06
CA GLY A 137 -5.17 15.10 1.32
C GLY A 137 -5.46 16.04 0.17
N GLN A 138 -6.68 16.57 0.17
CA GLN A 138 -7.00 17.76 -0.59
C GLN A 138 -6.09 18.89 -0.08
N GLU A 139 -5.01 19.20 -0.79
CA GLU A 139 -4.56 20.58 -0.82
C GLU A 139 -5.64 21.37 -1.56
N LYS A 140 -6.52 21.99 -0.78
CA LYS A 140 -7.35 23.11 -1.23
C LYS A 140 -6.42 24.10 -1.96
N PRO A 141 -6.70 24.51 -3.20
CA PRO A 141 -6.07 25.71 -3.72
C PRO A 141 -6.45 26.86 -2.78
N LYS A 142 -5.44 27.56 -2.24
CA LYS A 142 -5.66 28.85 -1.58
C LYS A 142 -6.20 29.80 -2.65
N ASP A 143 -7.50 30.06 -2.61
CA ASP A 143 -8.10 31.22 -3.29
C ASP A 143 -7.32 32.46 -2.84
N LYS A 144 -6.53 33.02 -3.76
CA LYS A 144 -6.04 34.39 -3.63
C LYS A 144 -7.20 35.29 -4.03
N GLU A 145 -7.86 35.81 -3.02
CA GLU A 145 -8.76 36.95 -3.11
C GLU A 145 -8.03 38.10 -3.84
N PRO A 146 -8.60 38.71 -4.90
CA PRO A 146 -7.98 39.86 -5.54
C PRO A 146 -8.15 41.08 -4.63
N GLU A 147 -7.04 41.58 -4.08
CA GLU A 147 -7.00 42.93 -3.50
C GLU A 147 -7.33 43.95 -4.60
N VAL A 148 -8.51 44.55 -4.49
CA VAL A 148 -8.87 45.77 -5.21
C VAL A 148 -8.18 46.93 -4.50
N LYS A 149 -7.30 47.64 -5.22
CA LYS A 149 -6.94 49.02 -4.94
C LYS A 149 -6.95 49.81 -6.24
#